data_AF-A0A913WNX7-F1
#
_entry.id   AF-A0A913WNX7-F1
#
_cell.length_a   1.000
_cell.length_b   1.000
_cell.length_c   1.000
_cell.angle_alpha   90.00
_cell.angle_beta   90.00
_cell.angle_gamma   90.00
#
_symmetry.space_group_name_H-M   'P 1'
#
loop_
_entity.id
_entity.type
_entity.pdbx_description
1 polymer ?
#
loop_
_entity_poly.entity_id
_entity_poly.type
_entity_poly.pdbx_seq_one_letter_code
_entity_poly.pdbx_strand_id
1 'polypeptide(L)'
;MFIIAFSFSFYMINTNKDMRAFATLYQSIFTSFVWMLGEFEYKDLLIDQPPTYLPWLHYFFFVLYVICVPIIFLNLLIGLAVGDIDRIQSSAELEVHARQVERLIQIERGFSKMLRKRTKAFEHTEYPNVKSSVRKKIVDFLVSLVTQARDREGKENTTLRTRLDKHEERITEVYTQLRKQTQQFTRVLQTIKHIEDYLNRTETTGSSVDTSSIPSLHSEQIQSRL
;
A
#
# COMPACT_ATOMS: atom_id res chain seq x y z
N MET A 1 15.32 23.31 7.57
CA MET A 1 15.13 24.62 8.25
C MET A 1 14.12 24.55 9.39
N PHE A 2 12.90 24.03 9.17
CA PHE A 2 11.90 23.89 10.25
C PHE A 2 12.40 23.14 11.49
N ILE A 3 13.04 21.97 11.32
CA ILE A 3 13.58 21.19 12.45
C ILE A 3 14.59 21.99 13.28
N ILE A 4 15.46 22.77 12.63
CA ILE A 4 16.47 23.60 13.31
C ILE A 4 15.80 24.76 14.06
N ALA A 5 14.76 25.37 13.49
CA ALA A 5 14.02 26.45 14.15
C ALA A 5 13.27 25.96 15.39
N PHE A 6 12.58 24.82 15.30
CA PHE A 6 11.91 24.20 16.44
C PHE A 6 12.90 23.73 17.50
N SER A 7 14.03 23.14 17.09
CA SER A 7 15.10 22.75 17.99
C SER A 7 15.67 23.93 18.78
N PHE A 8 15.91 25.06 18.11
CA PHE A 8 16.35 26.30 18.76
C PHE A 8 15.27 26.87 19.69
N SER A 9 13.99 26.78 19.32
CA SER A 9 12.87 27.18 20.18
C SER A 9 12.83 26.34 21.46
N PHE A 10 12.97 25.01 21.38
CA PHE A 10 13.05 24.15 22.56
C PHE A 10 14.31 24.39 23.39
N TYR A 11 15.45 24.68 22.77
CA TYR A 11 16.66 25.09 23.47
C TYR A 11 16.45 26.39 24.28
N MET A 12 15.76 27.38 23.70
CA MET A 12 15.48 28.66 24.38
C MET A 12 14.42 28.54 25.47
N ILE A 13 13.34 27.78 25.25
CA ILE A 13 12.28 27.57 26.24
C ILE A 13 12.82 26.82 27.47
N ASN A 14 13.70 25.84 27.26
CA ASN A 14 14.32 25.04 28.32
C ASN A 14 15.69 25.62 28.73
N THR A 15 15.71 26.90 29.11
CA THR A 15 16.95 27.58 29.56
C THR A 15 17.53 26.96 30.85
N ASN A 16 16.69 26.34 31.68
CA ASN A 16 17.14 25.58 32.84
C ASN A 16 17.65 24.21 32.38
N LYS A 17 18.94 23.94 32.60
CA LYS A 17 19.67 22.75 32.11
C LYS A 17 19.29 21.44 32.81
N ASP A 18 18.18 21.42 33.56
CA ASP A 18 17.67 20.23 34.24
C ASP A 18 17.27 19.18 33.19
N MET A 19 16.65 19.62 32.08
CA MET A 19 16.43 18.78 30.91
C MET A 19 17.74 18.54 30.13
N ARG A 20 18.35 17.37 30.34
CA ARG A 20 19.57 16.93 29.61
C ARG A 20 19.38 16.89 28.09
N ALA A 21 18.15 16.64 27.62
CA ALA A 21 17.81 16.59 26.20
C ALA A 21 17.96 17.96 25.48
N PHE A 22 17.80 19.07 26.22
CA PHE A 22 17.88 20.43 25.68
C PHE A 22 19.01 21.26 26.30
N ALA A 23 19.93 20.63 27.06
CA ALA A 23 20.98 21.35 27.78
C ALA A 23 22.02 22.02 26.85
N THR A 24 22.20 21.50 25.64
CA THR A 24 23.06 22.09 24.61
C THR A 24 22.33 22.18 23.27
N LEU A 25 22.78 23.10 22.41
CA LEU A 25 22.19 23.29 21.08
C LEU A 25 22.27 22.01 20.23
N TYR A 26 23.40 21.30 20.26
CA TYR A 26 23.57 20.05 19.53
C TYR A 26 22.63 18.95 20.03
N GLN A 27 22.49 18.79 21.35
CA GLN A 27 21.54 17.83 21.93
C GLN A 27 20.11 18.16 21.53
N SER A 28 19.73 19.44 21.57
CA SER A 28 18.40 19.89 21.16
C SER A 28 18.09 19.54 19.69
N ILE A 29 19.09 19.62 18.80
CA ILE A 29 18.93 19.27 17.39
C ILE A 29 18.75 17.76 17.24
N PHE A 30 19.57 16.98 17.94
CA PHE A 30 19.49 15.52 17.92
C PHE A 30 18.16 15.01 18.48
N THR A 31 17.73 15.52 19.64
CA THR A 31 16.42 15.22 20.23
C THR A 31 15.28 15.58 19.29
N SER A 32 15.34 16.74 18.63
CA SER A 32 14.34 17.13 17.61
C SER A 32 14.40 16.27 16.35
N PHE A 33 15.46 15.49 16.12
CA PHE A 33 15.53 14.54 15.02
C PHE A 33 14.94 13.19 15.43
N VAL A 34 15.25 12.71 16.63
CA VAL A 34 14.66 11.50 17.23
C VAL A 34 13.14 11.66 17.37
N TRP A 35 12.68 12.80 17.86
CA TRP A 35 11.25 13.10 17.99
C TRP A 35 10.53 13.17 16.64
N MET A 36 11.21 13.53 15.56
CA MET A 36 10.64 13.50 14.21
C MET A 36 10.34 12.07 13.75
N LEU A 37 11.09 11.07 14.22
CA LEU A 37 10.85 9.65 13.94
C LEU A 37 9.66 9.08 14.71
N GLY A 38 9.07 9.86 15.63
CA GLY A 38 7.94 9.44 16.46
C GLY A 38 8.35 8.85 17.82
N GLU A 39 9.64 8.87 18.14
CA GLU A 39 10.14 8.43 19.44
C GLU A 39 9.99 9.55 20.47
N PHE A 40 8.86 9.57 21.17
CA PHE A 40 8.57 10.52 22.25
C PHE A 40 8.63 9.81 23.61
N GLU A 41 9.68 10.04 24.37
CA GLU A 41 9.74 9.60 25.77
C GLU A 41 8.97 10.59 26.65
N TYR A 42 7.64 10.45 26.67
CA TYR A 42 6.73 11.32 27.42
C TYR A 42 7.06 11.36 28.92
N LYS A 43 7.43 10.20 29.49
CA LYS A 43 7.76 10.06 30.91
C LYS A 43 8.96 10.92 31.29
N ASP A 44 10.02 10.85 30.49
CA ASP A 44 11.27 11.57 30.72
C ASP A 44 11.10 13.08 30.51
N LEU A 45 10.17 13.48 29.63
CA LEU A 45 9.93 14.89 29.28
C LEU A 45 8.94 15.63 30.21
N LEU A 46 7.88 14.97 30.68
CA LEU A 46 6.82 15.64 31.44
C LEU A 46 6.75 15.24 32.91
N ILE A 47 7.17 14.02 33.24
CA ILE A 47 6.99 13.46 34.58
C ILE A 47 8.29 13.58 35.36
N ASP A 48 9.39 13.10 34.79
CA ASP A 48 10.66 13.03 35.50
C ASP A 48 11.43 14.36 35.46
N GLN A 49 11.26 15.18 34.41
CA GLN A 49 11.90 16.49 34.25
C GLN A 49 10.90 17.55 33.72
N PRO A 50 9.88 17.96 34.49
CA PRO A 50 8.86 18.89 34.00
C PRO A 50 9.48 20.23 33.57
N PRO A 51 8.92 20.89 32.53
CA PRO A 51 9.44 22.17 32.06
C PRO A 51 9.34 23.23 33.18
N THR A 52 10.49 23.72 33.64
CA THR A 52 10.57 24.66 34.77
C THR A 52 10.15 26.09 34.37
N TYR A 53 10.41 26.50 33.13
CA TYR A 53 10.11 27.84 32.62
C TYR A 53 8.98 27.81 31.59
N LEU A 54 7.90 28.55 31.86
CA LEU A 54 6.70 28.66 31.02
C LEU A 54 6.18 27.29 30.50
N PRO A 55 5.67 26.41 31.38
CA PRO A 55 5.20 25.07 31.03
C PRO A 55 4.18 25.06 29.88
N TRP A 56 3.26 26.02 29.92
CA TRP A 56 2.21 26.20 28.91
C TRP A 56 2.77 26.45 27.51
N LEU A 57 3.85 27.23 27.42
CA LEU A 57 4.50 27.53 26.15
C LEU A 57 5.23 26.30 25.62
N HIS A 58 5.92 25.56 26.49
CA HIS A 58 6.55 24.29 26.13
C HIS A 58 5.52 23.31 25.53
N TYR A 59 4.37 23.12 26.20
CA TYR A 59 3.30 22.25 25.70
C TYR A 59 2.73 22.72 24.37
N PHE A 60 2.52 24.02 24.21
CA PHE A 60 2.03 24.59 22.95
C PHE A 60 3.00 24.32 21.78
N PHE A 61 4.30 24.59 21.96
CA PHE A 61 5.30 24.33 20.94
C PHE A 61 5.50 22.83 20.68
N PHE A 62 5.38 21.99 21.70
CA PHE A 62 5.44 20.53 21.55
C PHE A 62 4.29 20.00 20.69
N VAL A 63 3.05 20.39 20.97
CA VAL A 63 1.88 19.99 20.15
C VAL A 63 2.01 20.50 18.72
N LEU A 64 2.42 21.76 18.55
CA LEU A 64 2.67 22.34 17.23
C LEU A 64 3.74 21.57 16.45
N TYR A 65 4.84 21.20 17.12
CA TYR A 65 5.91 20.42 16.53
C TYR A 65 5.42 19.04 16.07
N VAL A 66 4.67 18.31 16.90
CA VAL A 66 4.14 16.97 16.57
C VAL A 66 3.23 17.00 15.34
N ILE A 67 2.38 18.01 15.22
CA ILE A 67 1.50 18.17 14.05
C ILE A 67 2.29 18.56 12.80
N CYS A 68 3.17 19.55 12.89
CA CYS A 68 3.86 20.09 11.72
C CYS A 68 4.96 19.16 11.18
N VAL A 69 5.76 18.53 12.06
CA VAL A 69 6.99 17.83 11.64
C VAL A 69 6.74 16.33 11.44
N PRO A 70 6.40 15.50 12.45
CA PRO A 70 6.06 14.10 12.18
C PRO A 70 4.85 13.92 11.25
N ILE A 71 3.73 14.58 11.51
CA ILE A 71 2.49 14.27 10.76
C ILE A 71 2.52 14.91 9.37
N ILE A 72 2.57 16.23 9.28
CA ILE A 72 2.45 16.92 7.99
C ILE A 72 3.69 16.70 7.13
N PHE A 73 4.89 16.86 7.68
CA PHE A 73 6.11 16.78 6.88
C PHE A 73 6.45 15.35 6.43
N LEU A 74 6.25 14.31 7.26
CA LEU A 74 6.42 12.92 6.77
C LEU A 74 5.36 12.55 5.73
N ASN A 75 4.10 12.94 5.91
CA ASN A 75 3.06 12.69 4.92
C ASN A 75 3.33 13.39 3.59
N LEU A 76 3.91 14.59 3.62
CA LEU A 76 4.34 15.29 2.42
C LEU A 76 5.56 14.63 1.77
N LEU A 77 6.52 14.14 2.55
CA LEU A 77 7.69 13.41 2.03
C LEU A 77 7.26 12.11 1.35
N ILE A 78 6.35 11.36 1.97
CA ILE A 78 5.78 10.14 1.40
C ILE A 78 4.95 10.48 0.15
N GLY A 79 4.13 11.53 0.19
CA GLY A 79 3.32 11.96 -0.96
C GLY A 79 4.16 12.36 -2.17
N LEU A 80 5.28 13.06 -1.95
CA LEU A 80 6.25 13.37 -3.01
C LEU A 80 6.95 12.11 -3.52
N ALA A 81 7.44 11.26 -2.62
CA ALA A 81 8.12 10.02 -2.99
C ALA A 81 7.21 9.10 -3.82
N VAL A 82 5.95 8.95 -3.44
CA VAL A 82 4.97 8.13 -4.17
C VAL A 82 4.67 8.74 -5.54
N GLY A 83 4.51 10.06 -5.63
CA GLY A 83 4.32 10.76 -6.90
C GLY A 83 5.52 10.63 -7.86
N ASP A 84 6.73 10.63 -7.31
CA ASP A 84 7.97 10.44 -8.07
C ASP A 84 8.13 8.99 -8.53
N ILE A 85 7.80 8.01 -7.66
CA ILE A 85 7.85 6.58 -7.97
C ILE A 85 6.91 6.25 -9.15
N ASP A 86 5.70 6.79 -9.16
CA ASP A 86 4.72 6.52 -10.22
C ASP A 86 5.22 6.96 -11.60
N ARG A 87 5.86 8.14 -11.68
CA ARG A 87 6.49 8.67 -12.91
C ARG A 87 7.68 7.83 -13.38
N ILE A 88 8.50 7.37 -12.43
CA ILE A 88 9.63 6.48 -12.72
C ILE A 88 9.10 5.15 -13.25
N GLN A 89 8.06 4.58 -12.63
CA GLN A 89 7.49 3.30 -13.02
C GLN A 89 6.90 3.34 -14.44
N SER A 90 6.19 4.42 -14.82
CA SER A 90 5.62 4.56 -16.17
C SER A 90 6.69 4.66 -17.28
N SER A 91 7.88 5.18 -16.95
CA SER A 91 8.96 5.40 -17.92
C SER A 91 9.96 4.25 -17.97
N ALA A 92 10.02 3.43 -16.91
CA ALA A 92 11.02 2.39 -16.74
C ALA A 92 10.92 1.24 -17.77
N GLU A 93 9.72 0.89 -18.25
CA GLU A 93 9.56 -0.22 -19.19
C GLU A 93 10.27 0.05 -20.52
N LEU A 94 10.09 1.24 -21.07
CA LEU A 94 10.77 1.66 -22.30
C LEU A 94 12.26 1.94 -22.04
N GLU A 95 12.59 2.56 -20.90
CA GLU A 95 13.98 2.88 -20.56
C GLU A 95 14.84 1.62 -20.37
N VAL A 96 14.29 0.56 -19.79
CA VAL A 96 14.98 -0.73 -19.66
C VAL A 96 15.30 -1.32 -21.04
N HIS A 97 14.35 -1.27 -21.99
CA HIS A 97 14.59 -1.73 -23.36
C HIS A 97 15.60 -0.85 -24.10
N ALA A 98 15.50 0.47 -23.98
CA ALA A 98 16.47 1.40 -24.57
C ALA A 98 17.89 1.14 -24.05
N ARG A 99 18.04 0.94 -22.72
CA ARG A 99 19.33 0.63 -22.08
C ARG A 99 19.91 -0.71 -22.53
N GLN A 100 19.06 -1.71 -22.81
CA GLN A 100 19.50 -2.99 -23.39
C GLN A 100 20.02 -2.80 -24.82
N VAL A 101 19.35 -1.99 -25.64
CA VAL A 101 19.77 -1.68 -27.00
C VAL A 101 21.09 -0.90 -27.00
N GLU A 102 21.26 0.06 -26.10
CA GLU A 102 22.50 0.81 -26.00
C GLU A 102 23.69 -0.08 -25.63
N ARG A 103 23.51 -1.03 -24.71
CA ARG A 103 24.53 -2.04 -24.40
C ARG A 103 24.85 -2.90 -25.62
N LEU A 104 23.84 -3.30 -26.39
CA LEU A 104 24.03 -4.09 -27.61
C LEU A 104 24.85 -3.30 -28.64
N ILE A 105 24.60 -2.00 -28.80
CA ILE A 105 25.35 -1.11 -29.70
C ILE A 105 26.79 -0.95 -29.23
N GLN A 106 27.05 -0.81 -27.93
CA GLN A 106 28.41 -0.74 -27.39
C GLN A 106 29.20 -2.01 -27.69
N ILE A 107 28.57 -3.18 -27.51
CA ILE A 107 29.17 -4.47 -27.89
C ILE A 107 29.40 -4.52 -29.41
N GLU A 108 28.42 -4.16 -30.24
CA GLU A 108 28.55 -4.17 -31.70
C GLU A 108 29.72 -3.28 -32.18
N ARG A 109 29.91 -2.11 -31.56
CA ARG A 109 31.02 -1.19 -31.88
C ARG A 109 32.38 -1.70 -31.41
N GLY A 110 32.42 -2.48 -30.33
CA GLY A 110 33.66 -3.12 -29.84
C GLY A 110 34.14 -4.30 -30.70
N PHE A 111 33.26 -4.88 -31.53
CA PHE A 111 33.63 -5.98 -32.43
C PHE A 111 34.40 -5.50 -33.67
N SER A 112 35.52 -6.16 -34.00
CA SER A 112 36.29 -5.89 -35.22
C SER A 112 35.41 -5.94 -36.49
N LYS A 113 35.68 -5.07 -37.47
CA LYS A 113 34.94 -4.95 -38.74
C LYS A 113 34.75 -6.29 -39.47
N MET A 114 35.65 -7.25 -39.25
CA MET A 114 35.63 -8.59 -39.83
C MET A 114 34.57 -9.50 -39.20
N LEU A 115 34.33 -9.37 -37.89
CA LEU A 115 33.27 -10.07 -37.16
C LEU A 115 31.90 -9.46 -37.47
N ARG A 116 31.83 -8.12 -37.60
CA ARG A 116 30.61 -7.38 -37.98
C ARG A 116 30.09 -7.74 -39.38
N LYS A 117 30.99 -8.06 -40.32
CA LYS A 117 30.61 -8.56 -41.66
C LYS A 117 30.17 -10.02 -41.66
N ARG A 118 30.75 -10.86 -40.80
CA ARG A 118 30.43 -12.30 -40.71
C ARG A 118 29.14 -12.62 -39.95
N THR A 119 28.68 -11.72 -39.08
CA THR A 119 27.55 -11.98 -38.15
C THR A 119 26.24 -11.32 -38.55
N LYS A 120 26.19 -10.59 -39.67
CA LYS A 120 24.94 -10.06 -40.23
C LYS A 120 24.11 -11.17 -40.86
N ALA A 121 23.15 -11.72 -40.10
CA ALA A 121 22.05 -12.50 -40.65
C ALA A 121 20.89 -11.54 -40.92
N PHE A 122 20.51 -11.35 -42.18
CA PHE A 122 19.42 -10.42 -42.57
C PHE A 122 18.05 -11.10 -42.52
N GLU A 123 18.02 -12.43 -42.43
CA GLU A 123 16.80 -13.25 -42.45
C GLU A 123 16.99 -14.44 -41.50
N HIS A 124 16.09 -14.58 -40.52
CA HIS A 124 16.11 -15.65 -39.53
C HIS A 124 14.94 -16.59 -39.81
N THR A 125 15.19 -17.66 -40.57
CA THR A 125 14.19 -18.68 -40.90
C THR A 125 14.28 -19.84 -39.91
N GLU A 126 13.35 -19.92 -38.96
CA GLU A 126 13.27 -21.07 -38.05
C GLU A 126 12.47 -22.20 -38.68
N TYR A 127 13.11 -23.37 -38.83
CA TYR A 127 12.45 -24.59 -39.24
C TYR A 127 12.24 -25.49 -38.01
N PRO A 128 10.98 -25.74 -37.59
CA PRO A 128 10.65 -26.32 -36.29
C PRO A 128 11.05 -27.80 -36.11
N ASN A 129 11.61 -28.47 -37.14
CA ASN A 129 11.83 -29.91 -37.08
C ASN A 129 13.14 -30.41 -37.73
N VAL A 130 14.21 -29.62 -37.67
CA VAL A 130 15.52 -30.03 -38.21
C VAL A 130 16.42 -30.54 -37.09
N LYS A 131 17.09 -31.68 -37.31
CA LYS A 131 18.02 -32.27 -36.33
C LYS A 131 19.22 -31.34 -36.10
N SER A 132 19.34 -30.77 -34.91
CA SER A 132 20.45 -29.88 -34.54
C SER A 132 21.79 -30.63 -34.49
N SER A 133 22.79 -30.16 -35.24
CA SER A 133 24.16 -30.66 -35.16
C SER A 133 24.76 -30.43 -33.76
N VAL A 134 25.76 -31.23 -33.36
CA VAL A 134 26.39 -31.19 -32.02
C VAL A 134 26.92 -29.79 -31.65
N ARG A 135 27.42 -29.04 -32.64
CA ARG A 135 27.83 -27.64 -32.45
C ARG A 135 26.66 -26.71 -32.12
N LYS A 136 25.52 -26.89 -32.80
CA LYS A 136 24.28 -26.17 -32.45
C LYS A 136 23.84 -26.52 -31.04
N LYS A 137 23.91 -27.79 -30.62
CA LYS A 137 23.58 -28.17 -29.23
C LYS A 137 24.46 -27.49 -28.18
N ILE A 138 25.76 -27.32 -28.45
CA ILE A 138 26.68 -26.62 -27.52
C ILE A 138 26.38 -25.12 -27.49
N VAL A 139 26.12 -24.51 -28.66
CA VAL A 139 25.73 -23.11 -28.75
C VAL A 139 24.38 -22.89 -28.08
N ASP A 140 23.40 -23.73 -28.33
CA ASP A 140 22.07 -23.69 -27.70
C ASP A 140 22.19 -23.94 -26.19
N PHE A 141 23.11 -24.80 -25.72
CA PHE A 141 23.35 -24.98 -24.29
C PHE A 141 23.93 -23.71 -23.66
N LEU A 142 24.96 -23.10 -24.26
CA LEU A 142 25.56 -21.84 -23.78
C LEU A 142 24.57 -20.66 -23.85
N VAL A 143 23.86 -20.54 -24.97
CA VAL A 143 22.79 -19.57 -25.15
C VAL A 143 21.72 -19.82 -24.11
N SER A 144 21.28 -21.07 -23.90
CA SER A 144 20.26 -21.41 -22.90
C SER A 144 20.72 -21.11 -21.48
N LEU A 145 22.00 -21.22 -21.14
CA LEU A 145 22.50 -20.88 -19.80
C LEU A 145 22.44 -19.36 -19.56
N VAL A 146 22.75 -18.56 -20.60
CA VAL A 146 22.65 -17.09 -20.57
C VAL A 146 21.21 -16.60 -20.65
N THR A 147 20.37 -17.21 -21.49
CA THR A 147 18.94 -16.90 -21.59
C THR A 147 18.18 -17.39 -20.38
N GLN A 148 18.52 -18.53 -19.78
CA GLN A 148 17.84 -19.05 -18.58
C GLN A 148 18.07 -18.15 -17.36
N ALA A 149 19.24 -17.54 -17.21
CA ALA A 149 19.48 -16.53 -16.16
C ALA A 149 18.61 -15.28 -16.37
N ARG A 150 18.49 -14.81 -17.62
CA ARG A 150 17.74 -13.59 -17.98
C ARG A 150 16.22 -13.80 -18.03
N ASP A 151 15.78 -14.95 -18.50
CA ASP A 151 14.38 -15.34 -18.59
C ASP A 151 13.82 -15.75 -17.24
N ARG A 152 14.63 -16.25 -16.29
CA ARG A 152 14.15 -16.51 -14.92
C ARG A 152 13.70 -15.22 -14.26
N GLU A 153 14.52 -14.17 -14.30
CA GLU A 153 14.14 -12.86 -13.74
C GLU A 153 12.95 -12.23 -14.49
N GLY A 154 12.89 -12.35 -15.82
CA GLY A 154 11.79 -11.81 -16.64
C GLY A 154 10.46 -12.58 -16.49
N LYS A 155 10.51 -13.91 -16.45
CA LYS A 155 9.31 -14.76 -16.26
C LYS A 155 8.82 -14.68 -14.82
N GLU A 156 9.70 -14.59 -13.83
CA GLU A 156 9.31 -14.38 -12.44
C GLU A 156 8.56 -13.05 -12.30
N ASN A 157 9.09 -11.93 -12.83
CA ASN A 157 8.41 -10.64 -12.76
C ASN A 157 7.06 -10.60 -13.50
N THR A 158 6.96 -11.21 -14.68
CA THR A 158 5.68 -11.27 -15.43
C THR A 158 4.66 -12.18 -14.75
N THR A 159 5.08 -13.33 -14.22
CA THR A 159 4.20 -14.23 -13.45
C THR A 159 3.78 -13.62 -12.11
N LEU A 160 4.62 -12.84 -11.45
CA LEU A 160 4.26 -12.11 -10.23
C LEU A 160 3.24 -11.00 -10.52
N ARG A 161 3.44 -10.21 -11.59
CA ARG A 161 2.46 -9.19 -12.03
C ARG A 161 1.09 -9.80 -12.31
N THR A 162 1.03 -10.87 -13.09
CA THR A 162 -0.26 -11.56 -13.36
C THR A 162 -0.92 -12.15 -12.10
N ARG A 163 -0.14 -12.52 -11.06
CA ARG A 163 -0.68 -12.93 -9.76
C ARG A 163 -1.23 -11.73 -8.98
N LEU A 164 -0.54 -10.58 -9.00
CA LEU A 164 -0.99 -9.32 -8.41
C LEU A 164 -2.31 -8.85 -9.01
N ASP A 165 -2.40 -8.82 -10.35
CA ASP A 165 -3.63 -8.40 -11.05
C ASP A 165 -4.83 -9.30 -10.67
N LYS A 166 -4.60 -10.61 -10.57
CA LYS A 166 -5.62 -11.57 -10.10
C LYS A 166 -6.02 -11.35 -8.65
N HIS A 167 -5.10 -10.94 -7.79
CA HIS A 167 -5.41 -10.62 -6.39
C HIS A 167 -6.22 -9.32 -6.29
N GLU A 168 -5.91 -8.33 -7.11
CA GLU A 168 -6.64 -7.07 -7.18
C GLU A 168 -8.08 -7.26 -7.66
N GLU A 169 -8.28 -8.11 -8.68
CA GLU A 169 -9.61 -8.52 -9.15
C GLU A 169 -10.40 -9.23 -8.03
N ARG A 170 -9.77 -10.18 -7.32
CA ARG A 170 -10.41 -10.88 -6.17
C ARG A 170 -10.79 -9.92 -5.04
N ILE A 171 -9.94 -8.95 -4.72
CA ILE A 171 -10.24 -7.95 -3.68
C ILE A 171 -11.45 -7.11 -4.08
N THR A 172 -11.51 -6.70 -5.36
CA THR A 172 -12.64 -5.95 -5.90
C THR A 172 -13.92 -6.78 -5.83
N GLU A 173 -13.86 -8.06 -6.19
CA GLU A 173 -15.00 -8.96 -6.08
C GLU A 173 -15.48 -9.10 -4.63
N VAL A 174 -14.57 -9.40 -3.70
CA VAL A 174 -14.88 -9.52 -2.26
C VAL A 174 -15.47 -8.21 -1.73
N TYR A 175 -14.96 -7.05 -2.15
CA TYR A 175 -15.50 -5.75 -1.78
C TYR A 175 -16.96 -5.59 -2.25
N THR A 176 -17.27 -6.00 -3.48
CA THR A 176 -18.66 -5.94 -3.99
C THR A 176 -19.58 -6.92 -3.27
N GLN A 177 -19.10 -8.12 -2.92
CA GLN A 177 -19.86 -9.10 -2.15
C GLN A 177 -20.15 -8.58 -0.74
N LEU A 178 -19.15 -8.02 -0.07
CA LEU A 178 -19.30 -7.45 1.28
C LEU A 178 -20.30 -6.30 1.28
N ARG A 179 -20.24 -5.41 0.28
CA ARG A 179 -21.21 -4.31 0.13
C ARG A 179 -22.65 -4.83 -0.04
N LYS A 180 -22.84 -5.89 -0.82
CA LYS A 180 -24.15 -6.54 -0.99
C LYS A 180 -24.64 -7.16 0.32
N GLN A 181 -23.77 -7.84 1.06
CA GLN A 181 -24.09 -8.40 2.37
C GLN A 181 -24.50 -7.30 3.37
N THR A 182 -23.75 -6.19 3.43
CA THR A 182 -24.09 -5.04 4.28
C THR A 182 -25.46 -4.47 3.93
N GLN A 183 -25.80 -4.33 2.65
CA GLN A 183 -27.12 -3.87 2.22
C GLN A 183 -28.24 -4.83 2.63
N GLN A 184 -28.03 -6.14 2.49
CA GLN A 184 -29.00 -7.15 2.94
C GLN A 184 -29.20 -7.09 4.46
N PHE A 185 -28.12 -6.96 5.22
CA PHE A 185 -28.17 -6.83 6.68
C PHE A 185 -28.96 -5.60 7.11
N THR A 186 -28.74 -4.44 6.47
CA THR A 186 -29.52 -3.22 6.72
C THR A 186 -31.00 -3.42 6.45
N ARG A 187 -31.38 -4.12 5.37
CA ARG A 187 -32.80 -4.42 5.09
C ARG A 187 -33.42 -5.32 6.16
N VAL A 188 -32.70 -6.33 6.63
CA VAL A 188 -33.16 -7.20 7.71
C VAL A 188 -33.37 -6.39 8.99
N LEU A 189 -32.40 -5.55 9.38
CA LEU A 189 -32.53 -4.67 10.54
C LEU A 189 -33.72 -3.72 10.42
N GLN A 190 -33.96 -3.13 9.24
CA GLN A 190 -35.14 -2.30 8.99
C GLN A 190 -36.44 -3.08 9.16
N THR A 191 -36.48 -4.33 8.70
CA THR A 191 -37.66 -5.19 8.81
C THR A 191 -37.93 -5.54 10.28
N ILE A 192 -36.88 -5.87 11.04
CA ILE A 192 -36.98 -6.13 12.49
C ILE A 192 -37.48 -4.89 13.22
N LYS A 193 -36.90 -3.71 12.94
CA LYS A 193 -37.34 -2.44 13.54
C LYS A 193 -38.80 -2.13 13.21
N HIS A 194 -39.19 -2.33 11.96
CA HIS A 194 -40.57 -2.15 11.54
C HIS A 194 -41.50 -3.07 12.35
N ILE A 195 -41.19 -4.37 12.45
CA ILE A 195 -41.95 -5.34 13.26
C ILE A 195 -42.02 -4.91 14.74
N GLU A 196 -40.91 -4.45 15.32
CA GLU A 196 -40.86 -3.92 16.69
C GLU A 196 -41.82 -2.74 16.87
N ASP A 197 -41.84 -1.80 15.91
CA ASP A 197 -42.78 -0.68 15.90
C ASP A 197 -44.25 -1.14 15.78
N TYR A 198 -44.56 -2.19 15.00
CA TYR A 198 -45.92 -2.77 14.96
C TYR A 198 -46.31 -3.37 16.31
N LEU A 199 -45.42 -4.16 16.92
CA LEU A 199 -45.70 -4.82 18.20
C LEU A 199 -45.95 -3.80 19.31
N ASN A 200 -45.11 -2.77 19.40
CA ASN A 200 -45.27 -1.69 20.37
C ASN A 200 -46.56 -0.87 20.16
N ARG A 201 -47.00 -0.72 18.89
CA ARG A 201 -48.27 -0.07 18.55
C ARG A 201 -49.48 -0.94 18.89
N THR A 202 -49.35 -2.27 18.78
CA THR A 202 -50.40 -3.20 19.22
C THR A 202 -50.51 -3.32 20.73
N GLU A 203 -49.42 -3.22 21.50
CA GLU A 203 -49.47 -3.17 22.97
C GLU A 203 -50.13 -1.89 23.49
N THR A 204 -49.96 -0.76 22.81
CA THR A 204 -50.63 0.51 23.16
C THR A 204 -52.11 0.58 22.74
N THR A 205 -52.55 -0.27 21.79
CA THR A 205 -53.96 -0.32 21.33
C THR A 205 -54.72 -1.53 21.92
N GLY A 206 -54.04 -2.44 22.63
CA GLY A 206 -54.59 -3.65 23.26
C GLY A 206 -55.46 -3.44 24.50
N SER A 207 -55.87 -2.20 24.82
CA SER A 207 -56.90 -1.91 25.82
C SER A 207 -58.24 -1.50 25.19
N SER A 208 -58.60 -2.05 24.04
CA SER A 208 -60.00 -2.20 23.62
C SER A 208 -60.07 -2.86 22.24
N VAL A 209 -60.70 -4.03 22.18
CA VAL A 209 -61.64 -4.51 21.12
C VAL A 209 -61.46 -6.01 20.88
N ASP A 210 -62.34 -6.74 21.56
CA ASP A 210 -63.18 -7.87 21.13
C ASP A 210 -62.62 -8.94 20.19
N THR A 211 -62.36 -10.07 20.85
CA THR A 211 -62.17 -11.41 20.30
C THR A 211 -63.49 -11.94 19.74
N SER A 212 -63.85 -11.57 18.52
CA SER A 212 -64.77 -12.38 17.73
C SER A 212 -64.53 -12.18 16.24
N SER A 213 -63.79 -13.12 15.65
CA SER A 213 -63.92 -13.61 14.26
C SER A 213 -62.61 -14.27 13.83
N ILE A 214 -62.35 -15.48 14.31
CA ILE A 214 -61.42 -16.40 13.66
C ILE A 214 -62.26 -17.46 12.95
N PRO A 215 -62.25 -17.53 11.61
CA PRO A 215 -62.60 -18.74 10.89
C PRO A 215 -61.32 -19.57 10.68
N SER A 216 -61.32 -20.74 11.31
CA SER A 216 -60.39 -21.85 11.12
C SER A 216 -60.52 -22.53 9.75
N LEU A 217 -59.51 -23.35 9.41
CA LEU A 217 -59.43 -24.36 8.35
C LEU A 217 -58.94 -23.78 7.00
N HIS A 218 -57.96 -24.36 6.31
CA HIS A 218 -57.80 -25.77 6.02
C HIS A 218 -56.35 -26.11 5.64
N SER A 219 -55.78 -27.10 6.31
CA SER A 219 -54.58 -27.83 5.92
C SER A 219 -54.98 -28.94 4.94
N GLU A 220 -54.67 -28.82 3.65
CA GLU A 220 -54.59 -30.01 2.79
C GLU A 220 -53.81 -29.76 1.50
N GLN A 221 -53.20 -30.84 1.00
CA GLN A 221 -52.50 -31.01 -0.29
C GLN A 221 -50.98 -30.76 -0.33
N ILE A 222 -50.24 -31.60 0.41
CA ILE A 222 -49.03 -32.23 -0.12
C ILE A 222 -49.44 -33.59 -0.66
N GLN A 223 -49.55 -33.72 -2.00
CA GLN A 223 -49.27 -34.91 -2.80
C GLN A 223 -49.91 -34.76 -4.20
N SER A 224 -49.13 -34.30 -5.18
CA SER A 224 -48.93 -35.02 -6.45
C SER A 224 -48.03 -34.20 -7.37
N ARG A 225 -47.21 -34.91 -8.16
CA ARG A 225 -46.36 -34.46 -9.29
C ARG A 225 -44.96 -34.01 -8.85
N LEU A 226 -43.86 -34.71 -9.12
CA LEU A 226 -43.48 -35.50 -10.32
C LEU A 226 -43.82 -34.79 -11.62
#